data_AF-B8FZ55-F1
#
_entry.id   AF-B8FZ55-F1
#
_cell.length_a   1.000
_cell.length_b   1.000
_cell.length_c   1.000
_cell.angle_alpha   90.00
_cell.angle_beta   90.00
_cell.angle_gamma   90.00
#
_symmetry.space_group_name_H-M   'P 1'
#
loop_
_entity.id
_entity.type
_entity.pdbx_description
1 polymer ?
#
loop_
_entity_poly.entity_id
_entity_poly.type
_entity_poly.pdbx_seq_one_letter_code
_entity_poly.pdbx_strand_id
1 'polypeptide(L)'
;MFETITPESIKENILNELALVDVREGSYTNNLVSPTALAIWKLYDSLNALIPMVYVDETSGVYIDKKAAHYGITRKSGTKATAVLHFTGVDGKVVPKGTVFLTGDGLEFVTESAVTITAGAARTTAIAAEAGEAYNVPGGSITQQIVSISGLTGVTNDAAVGGTDPESDKSLVERLYAYLRKPATSGNVYHYEQWALAVDGVGGVKVAPLWNGPGTVKVLIVSPAKAPVDQEVVTRCADHIQQNRPIGAAVTVESASALMINVEATITIESTTTKSAVKEAFANSLNAYLQSIAFEKYELIYNRLAFMLLDIEGVIDYEDLTVNGGTSNITIAANEVPVAGMVVIS
;
A
#
# COMPACT_ATOMS: atom_id res chain seq x y z
N MET A 1 -24.68 11.43 13.40
CA MET A 1 -26.15 11.15 13.36
C MET A 1 -26.86 11.59 14.65
N PHE A 2 -26.24 11.41 15.82
CA PHE A 2 -26.80 11.81 17.12
C PHE A 2 -26.07 13.00 17.78
N GLU A 3 -25.15 13.65 17.06
CA GLU A 3 -24.26 14.71 17.58
C GLU A 3 -25.00 15.94 18.11
N THR A 4 -26.23 16.19 17.66
CA THR A 4 -27.04 17.33 18.10
C THR A 4 -27.90 17.01 19.32
N ILE A 5 -27.96 15.75 19.75
CA ILE A 5 -28.71 15.34 20.94
C ILE A 5 -27.85 15.61 22.16
N THR A 6 -28.33 16.45 23.07
CA THR A 6 -27.67 16.75 24.34
C THR A 6 -28.46 16.19 25.53
N PRO A 7 -27.81 15.96 26.68
CA PRO A 7 -28.51 15.61 27.91
C PRO A 7 -29.64 16.60 28.25
N GLU A 8 -29.43 17.89 28.00
CA GLU A 8 -30.39 18.97 28.24
C GLU A 8 -31.60 18.85 27.32
N SER A 9 -31.39 18.59 26.03
CA SER A 9 -32.50 18.41 25.06
C SER A 9 -33.36 17.18 25.40
N ILE A 10 -32.73 16.08 25.84
CA ILE A 10 -33.46 14.87 26.28
C ILE A 10 -34.23 15.16 27.57
N LYS A 11 -33.60 15.83 28.53
CA LYS A 11 -34.23 16.21 29.79
C LYS A 11 -35.44 17.10 29.54
N GLU A 12 -35.31 18.12 28.69
CA GLU A 12 -36.39 19.02 28.32
C GLU A 12 -37.55 18.25 27.68
N ASN A 13 -37.27 17.35 26.74
CA ASN A 13 -38.29 16.50 26.13
C ASN A 13 -39.03 15.64 27.17
N ILE A 14 -38.31 15.01 28.12
CA ILE A 14 -38.95 14.22 29.18
C ILE A 14 -39.83 15.10 30.06
N LEU A 15 -39.35 16.28 30.47
CA LEU A 15 -40.09 17.18 31.35
C LEU A 15 -41.35 17.74 30.67
N ASN A 16 -41.32 18.00 29.37
CA ASN A 16 -42.47 18.49 28.58
C ASN A 16 -43.60 17.46 28.47
N GLU A 17 -43.30 16.16 28.56
CA GLU A 17 -44.29 15.07 28.53
C GLU A 17 -44.93 14.79 29.91
N LEU A 18 -44.37 15.33 31.00
CA LEU A 18 -44.90 15.12 32.35
C LEU A 18 -46.03 16.10 32.68
N ALA A 19 -47.18 15.57 33.09
CA ALA A 19 -48.30 16.36 33.60
C ALA A 19 -48.48 16.18 35.12
N LEU A 20 -49.02 17.21 35.79
CA LEU A 20 -49.42 17.17 37.21
C LEU A 20 -48.28 17.06 38.24
N VAL A 21 -47.04 17.31 37.85
CA VAL A 21 -45.85 17.29 38.74
C VAL A 21 -45.04 18.59 38.62
N ASP A 22 -44.32 18.97 39.68
CA ASP A 22 -43.40 20.11 39.62
C ASP A 22 -42.15 19.76 38.81
N VAL A 23 -41.89 20.54 37.75
CA VAL A 23 -40.80 20.33 36.79
C VAL A 23 -39.74 21.43 36.85
N ARG A 24 -39.92 22.45 37.71
CA ARG A 24 -38.98 23.56 37.85
C ARG A 24 -37.57 23.07 38.18
N GLU A 25 -36.58 23.83 37.77
CA GLU A 25 -35.19 23.52 38.09
C GLU A 25 -34.99 23.38 39.61
N GLY A 26 -34.28 22.34 40.03
CA GLY A 26 -34.07 22.00 41.44
C GLY A 26 -35.22 21.24 42.12
N SER A 27 -36.37 21.04 41.46
CA SER A 27 -37.44 20.18 41.97
C SER A 27 -37.01 18.70 42.02
N TYR A 28 -37.69 17.90 42.85
CA TYR A 28 -37.41 16.46 42.98
C TYR A 28 -37.50 15.73 41.62
N THR A 29 -38.57 15.99 40.85
CA THR A 29 -38.77 15.42 39.51
C THR A 29 -37.63 15.79 38.56
N ASN A 30 -37.26 17.07 38.53
CA ASN A 30 -36.20 17.57 37.66
C ASN A 30 -34.84 16.93 37.99
N ASN A 31 -34.53 16.81 39.28
CA ASN A 31 -33.30 16.15 39.76
C ASN A 31 -33.29 14.65 39.46
N LEU A 32 -34.43 13.97 39.50
CA LEU A 32 -34.56 12.54 39.16
C LEU A 32 -34.42 12.26 37.66
N VAL A 33 -34.99 13.13 36.82
CA VAL A 33 -34.92 13.00 35.35
C VAL A 33 -33.50 13.28 34.82
N SER A 34 -32.76 14.18 35.46
CA SER A 34 -31.42 14.61 35.01
C SER A 34 -30.41 13.45 34.79
N PRO A 35 -30.15 12.54 35.75
CA PRO A 35 -29.24 11.41 35.53
C PRO A 35 -29.79 10.40 34.50
N THR A 36 -31.10 10.28 34.38
CA THR A 36 -31.75 9.43 33.37
C THR A 36 -31.51 9.96 31.96
N ALA A 37 -31.70 11.27 31.75
CA ALA A 37 -31.42 11.94 30.49
C ALA A 37 -29.94 11.81 30.10
N LEU A 38 -29.03 11.94 31.06
CA LEU A 38 -27.60 11.70 30.83
C LEU A 38 -27.30 10.25 30.43
N ALA A 39 -27.94 9.26 31.06
CA ALA A 39 -27.77 7.85 30.70
C ALA A 39 -28.29 7.55 29.28
N ILE A 40 -29.44 8.12 28.91
CA ILE A 40 -30.00 8.02 27.55
C ILE A 40 -29.07 8.69 26.53
N TRP A 41 -28.53 9.86 26.87
CA TRP A 41 -27.54 10.53 26.02
C TRP A 41 -26.30 9.67 25.80
N LYS A 42 -25.74 9.05 26.85
CA LYS A 42 -24.60 8.12 26.73
C LYS A 42 -24.92 6.93 25.81
N LEU A 43 -26.17 6.44 25.83
CA LEU A 43 -26.61 5.42 24.88
C LEU A 43 -26.57 5.95 23.45
N TYR A 44 -27.16 7.12 23.17
CA TYR A 44 -27.10 7.74 21.84
C TYR A 44 -25.68 8.01 21.37
N ASP A 45 -24.81 8.49 22.26
CA ASP A 45 -23.40 8.72 21.97
C ASP A 45 -22.70 7.41 21.59
N SER A 46 -22.96 6.32 22.33
CA SER A 46 -22.42 5.00 22.01
C SER A 46 -22.88 4.47 20.64
N LEU A 47 -24.07 4.87 20.16
CA LEU A 47 -24.57 4.49 18.84
C LEU A 47 -23.77 5.15 17.70
N ASN A 48 -23.06 6.26 17.94
CA ASN A 48 -22.17 6.83 16.93
C ASN A 48 -21.04 5.85 16.55
N ALA A 49 -20.64 4.96 17.46
CA ALA A 49 -19.66 3.92 17.19
C ALA A 49 -20.15 2.88 16.16
N LEU A 50 -21.45 2.80 15.86
CA LEU A 50 -21.99 1.87 14.85
C LEU A 50 -21.65 2.31 13.42
N ILE A 51 -21.49 3.61 13.17
CA ILE A 51 -21.20 4.14 11.83
C ILE A 51 -19.93 3.51 11.24
N PRO A 52 -18.75 3.55 11.91
CA PRO A 52 -17.53 2.93 11.38
C PRO A 52 -17.58 1.40 11.34
N MET A 53 -18.54 0.75 12.00
CA MET A 53 -18.76 -0.70 11.84
C MET A 53 -19.48 -1.03 10.52
N VAL A 54 -20.36 -0.14 10.06
CA VAL A 54 -21.17 -0.32 8.86
C VAL A 54 -20.44 0.23 7.63
N TYR A 55 -19.95 1.46 7.75
CA TYR A 55 -19.23 2.23 6.73
C TYR A 55 -17.76 2.30 7.12
N VAL A 56 -17.05 1.20 6.88
CA VAL A 56 -15.62 1.10 7.16
C VAL A 56 -14.82 2.02 6.24
N ASP A 57 -13.89 2.73 6.84
CA ASP A 57 -12.82 3.51 6.21
C ASP A 57 -11.46 3.12 6.83
N GLU A 58 -10.38 3.79 6.42
CA GLU A 58 -9.03 3.50 6.92
C GLU A 58 -8.83 3.76 8.41
N THR A 59 -9.78 4.43 9.08
CA THR A 59 -9.73 4.74 10.52
C THR A 59 -10.59 3.81 11.37
N SER A 60 -11.30 2.88 10.73
CA SER A 60 -12.27 2.01 11.39
C SER A 60 -11.64 0.82 12.14
N GLY A 61 -10.31 0.68 12.11
CA GLY A 61 -9.54 -0.31 12.87
C GLY A 61 -10.03 -1.75 12.68
N VAL A 62 -10.25 -2.48 13.78
CA VAL A 62 -10.62 -3.92 13.76
C VAL A 62 -11.92 -4.23 13.01
N TYR A 63 -12.77 -3.24 12.75
CA TYR A 63 -14.01 -3.44 11.99
C TYR A 63 -13.76 -3.64 10.50
N ILE A 64 -12.61 -3.16 9.98
CA ILE A 64 -12.19 -3.36 8.59
C ILE A 64 -12.05 -4.85 8.31
N ASP A 65 -11.29 -5.57 9.14
CA ASP A 65 -11.07 -7.01 9.00
C ASP A 65 -12.38 -7.80 9.10
N LYS A 66 -13.25 -7.44 10.04
CA LYS A 66 -14.58 -8.08 10.19
C LYS A 66 -15.44 -7.89 8.94
N LYS A 67 -15.49 -6.67 8.40
CA LYS A 67 -16.25 -6.38 7.18
C LYS A 67 -15.66 -7.11 5.97
N ALA A 68 -14.34 -7.11 5.83
CA ALA A 68 -13.64 -7.80 4.76
C ALA A 68 -13.91 -9.32 4.80
N ALA A 69 -13.89 -9.92 5.99
CA ALA A 69 -14.16 -11.34 6.20
C ALA A 69 -15.55 -11.78 5.71
N HIS A 70 -16.57 -10.91 5.73
CA HIS A 70 -17.89 -11.22 5.18
C HIS A 70 -17.85 -11.58 3.69
N TYR A 71 -16.84 -11.08 2.97
CA TYR A 71 -16.64 -11.33 1.54
C TYR A 71 -15.50 -12.32 1.27
N GLY A 72 -15.02 -13.03 2.29
CA GLY A 72 -13.88 -13.94 2.17
C GLY A 72 -12.54 -13.23 1.97
N ILE A 73 -12.48 -11.92 2.22
CA ILE A 73 -11.26 -11.11 2.10
C ILE A 73 -10.55 -11.12 3.45
N THR A 74 -9.34 -11.67 3.50
CA THR A 74 -8.48 -11.66 4.69
C THR A 74 -7.28 -10.74 4.47
N ARG A 75 -6.82 -10.05 5.52
CA ARG A 75 -5.64 -9.20 5.49
C ARG A 75 -4.40 -10.01 5.10
N LYS A 76 -3.56 -9.45 4.24
CA LYS A 76 -2.27 -10.09 3.92
C LYS A 76 -1.32 -9.94 5.10
N SER A 77 -0.78 -11.06 5.57
CA SER A 77 0.23 -11.07 6.62
C SER A 77 1.55 -10.52 6.10
N GLY A 78 2.28 -9.82 6.97
CA GLY A 78 3.68 -9.47 6.70
C GLY A 78 4.58 -10.69 6.83
N THR A 79 5.80 -10.57 6.33
CA THR A 79 6.85 -11.59 6.46
C THR A 79 7.92 -11.15 7.45
N LYS A 80 8.52 -12.13 8.14
CA LYS A 80 9.61 -11.90 9.10
C LYS A 80 10.94 -11.90 8.37
N ALA A 81 11.81 -10.94 8.70
CA ALA A 81 13.16 -10.93 8.16
C ALA A 81 13.98 -12.09 8.74
N THR A 82 14.92 -12.60 7.94
CA THR A 82 15.86 -13.65 8.35
C THR A 82 17.28 -13.15 8.19
N ALA A 83 18.15 -13.47 9.15
CA ALA A 83 19.56 -13.14 9.12
C ALA A 83 20.41 -14.33 9.58
N VAL A 84 21.63 -14.44 9.07
CA VAL A 84 22.63 -15.37 9.62
C VAL A 84 23.42 -14.63 10.70
N LEU A 85 23.35 -15.11 11.94
CA LEU A 85 24.15 -14.61 13.05
C LEU A 85 25.50 -15.32 13.09
N HIS A 86 26.56 -14.55 13.34
CA HIS A 86 27.91 -15.02 13.57
C HIS A 86 28.29 -14.76 15.02
N PHE A 87 28.66 -15.82 15.72
CA PHE A 87 29.05 -15.80 17.11
C PHE A 87 30.55 -15.99 17.25
N THR A 88 31.15 -15.29 18.21
CA THR A 88 32.52 -15.54 18.66
C THR A 88 32.53 -15.81 20.15
N GLY A 89 33.34 -16.77 20.61
CA GLY A 89 33.38 -17.12 22.03
C GLY A 89 34.25 -18.32 22.36
N VAL A 90 34.03 -18.88 23.55
CA VAL A 90 34.77 -20.03 24.08
C VAL A 90 34.24 -21.33 23.47
N ASP A 91 35.17 -22.20 23.06
CA ASP A 91 34.83 -23.52 22.50
C ASP A 91 34.01 -24.40 23.46
N GLY A 92 33.09 -25.16 22.88
CA GLY A 92 32.16 -26.04 23.60
C GLY A 92 30.97 -25.30 24.23
N LYS A 93 30.86 -23.98 24.09
CA LYS A 93 29.67 -23.23 24.52
C LYS A 93 28.55 -23.36 23.51
N VAL A 94 27.35 -23.59 24.03
CA VAL A 94 26.13 -23.73 23.23
C VAL A 94 25.35 -22.42 23.28
N VAL A 95 25.00 -21.90 22.10
CA VAL A 95 23.94 -20.92 21.93
C VAL A 95 22.65 -21.70 21.65
N PRO A 96 21.68 -21.72 22.58
CA PRO A 96 20.45 -22.47 22.40
C PRO A 96 19.61 -21.96 21.22
N LYS A 97 18.67 -22.80 20.77
CA LYS A 97 17.53 -22.36 19.96
C LYS A 97 16.65 -21.46 20.82
N GLY A 98 16.04 -20.43 20.22
CA GLY A 98 15.15 -19.52 20.93
C GLY A 98 15.89 -18.43 21.73
N THR A 99 17.21 -18.31 21.57
CA THR A 99 17.97 -17.20 22.15
C THR A 99 17.68 -15.94 21.36
N VAL A 100 17.43 -14.85 22.07
CA VAL A 100 17.09 -13.55 21.50
C VAL A 100 18.33 -12.65 21.46
N PHE A 101 18.50 -11.96 20.34
CA PHE A 101 19.54 -10.96 20.09
C PHE A 101 18.90 -9.67 19.58
N LEU A 102 19.54 -8.53 19.84
CA LEU A 102 18.97 -7.21 19.59
C LEU A 102 19.84 -6.39 18.64
N THR A 103 19.20 -5.55 17.84
CA THR A 103 19.86 -4.43 17.18
C THR A 103 20.10 -3.28 18.16
N GLY A 104 20.90 -2.28 17.75
CA GLY A 104 21.08 -1.05 18.54
C GLY A 104 19.78 -0.32 18.87
N ASP A 105 18.78 -0.45 18.00
CA ASP A 105 17.44 0.17 18.13
C ASP A 105 16.43 -0.74 18.84
N GLY A 106 16.87 -1.91 19.34
CA GLY A 106 16.04 -2.83 20.13
C GLY A 106 15.17 -3.80 19.32
N LEU A 107 15.43 -4.00 18.01
CA LEU A 107 14.73 -5.00 17.22
C LEU A 107 15.21 -6.41 17.57
N GLU A 108 14.27 -7.31 17.85
CA GLU A 108 14.57 -8.64 18.37
C GLU A 108 14.69 -9.70 17.27
N PHE A 109 15.72 -10.54 17.36
CA PHE A 109 15.96 -11.68 16.47
C PHE A 109 16.18 -12.95 17.29
N VAL A 110 15.49 -14.02 16.92
CA VAL A 110 15.44 -15.28 17.67
C VAL A 110 16.14 -16.38 16.89
N THR A 111 17.09 -17.08 17.52
CA THR A 111 17.81 -18.19 16.89
C THR A 111 16.88 -19.36 16.55
N GLU A 112 16.96 -19.84 15.31
CA GLU A 112 16.11 -20.92 14.82
C GLU A 112 16.62 -22.32 15.22
N SER A 113 17.94 -22.44 15.41
CA SER A 113 18.62 -23.66 15.82
C SER A 113 19.69 -23.38 16.87
N ALA A 114 19.92 -24.37 17.73
CA ALA A 114 21.03 -24.35 18.67
C ALA A 114 22.35 -24.59 17.93
N VAL A 115 23.40 -23.89 18.31
CA VAL A 115 24.74 -24.04 17.73
C VAL A 115 25.80 -24.08 18.84
N THR A 116 26.86 -24.88 18.63
CA THR A 116 28.00 -24.95 19.55
C THR A 116 29.20 -24.24 18.94
N ILE A 117 29.85 -23.38 19.72
CA ILE A 117 31.08 -22.69 19.33
C ILE A 117 32.20 -23.72 19.19
N THR A 118 32.83 -23.74 18.01
CA THR A 118 33.96 -24.62 17.69
C THR A 118 35.03 -23.80 16.98
N ALA A 119 36.29 -23.92 17.42
CA ALA A 119 37.39 -23.10 16.92
C ALA A 119 37.12 -21.58 17.04
N GLY A 120 36.46 -21.16 18.12
CA GLY A 120 36.18 -19.78 18.48
C GLY A 120 34.99 -19.14 17.78
N ALA A 121 34.31 -19.85 16.86
CA ALA A 121 33.19 -19.30 16.08
C ALA A 121 32.01 -20.27 15.95
N ALA A 122 30.82 -19.70 15.68
CA ALA A 122 29.62 -20.43 15.31
C ALA A 122 28.71 -19.57 14.44
N ARG A 123 27.80 -20.21 13.69
CA ARG A 123 26.78 -19.52 12.89
C ARG A 123 25.42 -20.19 13.06
N THR A 124 24.36 -19.40 13.10
CA THR A 124 22.98 -19.92 13.09
C THR A 124 22.07 -18.92 12.39
N THR A 125 20.97 -19.39 11.82
CA THR A 125 19.92 -18.52 11.32
C THR A 125 19.12 -17.97 12.49
N ALA A 126 18.81 -16.68 12.44
CA ALA A 126 17.84 -16.04 13.32
C ALA A 126 16.71 -15.41 12.51
N ILE A 127 15.52 -15.42 13.09
CA ILE A 127 14.30 -14.88 12.52
C ILE A 127 13.86 -13.72 13.39
N ALA A 128 13.45 -12.61 12.79
CA ALA A 128 12.86 -11.48 13.49
C ALA A 128 11.71 -11.94 14.42
N ALA A 129 11.59 -11.34 15.60
CA ALA A 129 10.50 -11.65 16.52
C ALA A 129 9.14 -11.27 15.92
N GLU A 130 9.08 -10.14 15.20
CA GLU A 130 7.88 -9.65 14.51
C GLU A 130 8.10 -9.53 13.00
N ALA A 131 7.00 -9.46 12.24
CA ALA A 131 7.06 -9.14 10.82
C ALA A 131 7.28 -7.64 10.62
N GLY A 132 7.88 -7.27 9.49
CA GLY A 132 7.95 -5.87 9.08
C GLY A 132 9.22 -5.50 8.35
N GLU A 133 9.14 -4.43 7.56
CA GLU A 133 10.26 -3.90 6.79
C GLU A 133 11.35 -3.32 7.70
N ALA A 134 10.99 -2.84 8.88
CA ALA A 134 11.92 -2.35 9.89
C ALA A 134 12.98 -3.39 10.30
N TYR A 135 12.68 -4.68 10.16
CA TYR A 135 13.61 -5.77 10.46
C TYR A 135 14.61 -6.06 9.32
N ASN A 136 14.52 -5.37 8.18
CA ASN A 136 15.52 -5.45 7.12
C ASN A 136 16.74 -4.57 7.46
N VAL A 137 17.59 -5.07 8.35
CA VAL A 137 18.76 -4.34 8.85
C VAL A 137 20.05 -4.73 8.11
N PRO A 138 21.02 -3.82 7.95
CA PRO A 138 22.29 -4.15 7.32
C PRO A 138 23.09 -5.15 8.17
N GLY A 139 24.12 -5.72 7.55
CA GLY A 139 25.07 -6.58 8.26
C GLY A 139 25.77 -5.83 9.40
N GLY A 140 25.96 -6.50 10.52
CA GLY A 140 26.58 -5.93 11.71
C GLY A 140 25.68 -5.07 12.60
N SER A 141 24.36 -5.02 12.33
CA SER A 141 23.41 -4.29 13.17
C SER A 141 22.96 -5.06 14.42
N ILE A 142 22.91 -6.39 14.37
CA ILE A 142 22.49 -7.26 15.47
C ILE A 142 23.72 -7.56 16.33
N THR A 143 23.89 -6.81 17.42
CA THR A 143 25.13 -6.79 18.21
C THR A 143 24.91 -7.02 19.70
N GLN A 144 23.66 -6.93 20.18
CA GLN A 144 23.33 -6.99 21.59
C GLN A 144 22.71 -8.33 21.97
N GLN A 145 22.93 -8.74 23.21
CA GLN A 145 22.34 -9.94 23.82
C GLN A 145 21.31 -9.49 24.85
N ILE A 146 20.05 -9.93 24.73
CA ILE A 146 19.05 -9.65 25.78
C ILE A 146 19.36 -10.46 27.04
N VAL A 147 19.91 -11.66 26.87
CA VAL A 147 20.37 -12.54 27.95
C VAL A 147 21.80 -12.91 27.65
N SER A 148 22.71 -12.48 28.51
CA SER A 148 24.14 -12.74 28.35
C SER A 148 24.43 -14.24 28.43
N ILE A 149 25.02 -14.79 27.37
CA ILE A 149 25.50 -16.18 27.36
C ILE A 149 26.95 -16.21 27.85
N SER A 150 27.18 -16.91 28.96
CA SER A 150 28.53 -17.04 29.51
C SER A 150 29.49 -17.72 28.51
N GLY A 151 30.55 -17.02 28.15
CA GLY A 151 31.56 -17.47 27.18
C GLY A 151 31.29 -17.04 25.74
N LEU A 152 30.19 -16.31 25.46
CA LEU A 152 29.98 -15.64 24.19
C LEU A 152 30.62 -14.24 24.25
N THR A 153 31.63 -14.00 23.41
CA THR A 153 32.39 -12.74 23.38
C THR A 153 31.86 -11.73 22.38
N GLY A 154 31.14 -12.17 21.35
CA GLY A 154 30.58 -11.28 20.34
C GLY A 154 29.50 -11.94 19.49
N VAL A 155 28.64 -11.09 18.94
CA VAL A 155 27.63 -11.43 17.93
C VAL A 155 27.64 -10.37 16.85
N THR A 156 27.54 -10.80 15.59
CA THR A 156 27.30 -9.97 14.41
C THR A 156 26.40 -10.72 13.44
N ASN A 157 25.99 -10.10 12.34
CA ASN A 157 25.06 -10.69 11.38
C ASN A 157 25.40 -10.34 9.94
N ASP A 158 25.01 -11.20 9.01
CA ASP A 158 24.78 -10.80 7.62
C ASP A 158 23.51 -9.94 7.54
N ALA A 159 23.33 -9.20 6.43
CA ALA A 159 22.13 -8.38 6.26
C ALA A 159 20.85 -9.22 6.46
N ALA A 160 19.94 -8.70 7.28
CA ALA A 160 18.62 -9.27 7.48
C ALA A 160 17.73 -8.85 6.30
N VAL A 161 17.05 -9.82 5.68
CA VAL A 161 16.21 -9.57 4.49
C VAL A 161 14.91 -10.37 4.55
N GLY A 162 13.95 -9.97 3.72
CA GLY A 162 12.66 -10.66 3.57
C GLY A 162 11.58 -10.24 4.57
N GLY A 163 11.83 -9.21 5.38
CA GLY A 163 10.82 -8.57 6.20
C GLY A 163 9.88 -7.73 5.34
N THR A 164 8.57 -7.93 5.47
CA THR A 164 7.55 -7.07 4.86
C THR A 164 6.47 -6.75 5.87
N ASP A 165 5.93 -5.53 5.80
CA ASP A 165 4.86 -5.10 6.70
C ASP A 165 3.56 -5.82 6.35
N PRO A 166 2.71 -6.13 7.35
CA PRO A 166 1.34 -6.53 7.09
C PRO A 166 0.60 -5.47 6.27
N GLU A 167 -0.39 -5.91 5.49
CA GLU A 167 -1.23 -5.00 4.72
C GLU A 167 -1.86 -3.94 5.64
N SER A 168 -1.69 -2.65 5.29
CA SER A 168 -2.20 -1.54 6.07
C SER A 168 -3.73 -1.43 6.00
N ASP A 169 -4.33 -0.71 6.95
CA ASP A 169 -5.79 -0.47 6.99
C ASP A 169 -6.29 0.18 5.71
N LYS A 170 -5.57 1.21 5.24
CA LYS A 170 -5.84 1.88 3.96
C LYS A 170 -5.85 0.89 2.80
N SER A 171 -4.80 0.06 2.68
CA SER A 171 -4.68 -0.91 1.59
C SER A 171 -5.79 -1.97 1.63
N LEU A 172 -6.14 -2.46 2.82
CA LEU A 172 -7.24 -3.41 3.00
C LEU A 172 -8.59 -2.79 2.64
N VAL A 173 -8.85 -1.55 3.04
CA VAL A 173 -10.08 -0.80 2.70
C VAL A 173 -10.16 -0.56 1.19
N GLU A 174 -9.08 -0.13 0.56
CA GLU A 174 -9.01 0.05 -0.89
C GLU A 174 -9.31 -1.26 -1.62
N ARG A 175 -8.73 -2.38 -1.17
CA ARG A 175 -8.98 -3.71 -1.73
C ARG A 175 -10.43 -4.17 -1.53
N LEU A 176 -11.01 -3.94 -0.35
CA LEU A 176 -12.41 -4.24 -0.06
C LEU A 176 -13.35 -3.46 -0.99
N TYR A 177 -13.16 -2.15 -1.11
CA TYR A 177 -14.03 -1.34 -1.96
C TYR A 177 -13.78 -1.59 -3.45
N ALA A 178 -12.57 -1.95 -3.86
CA ALA A 178 -12.30 -2.41 -5.22
C ALA A 178 -13.15 -3.65 -5.53
N TYR A 179 -13.16 -4.64 -4.63
CA TYR A 179 -13.99 -5.83 -4.78
C TYR A 179 -15.49 -5.49 -4.90
N LEU A 180 -16.00 -4.60 -4.03
CA LEU A 180 -17.43 -4.23 -4.03
C LEU A 180 -17.85 -3.41 -5.25
N ARG A 181 -16.99 -2.51 -5.75
CA ARG A 181 -17.29 -1.61 -6.86
C ARG A 181 -17.03 -2.23 -8.23
N LYS A 182 -16.11 -3.20 -8.30
CA LYS A 182 -15.71 -3.88 -9.53
C LYS A 182 -16.01 -5.39 -9.46
N PRO A 183 -17.27 -5.82 -9.27
CA PRO A 183 -17.60 -7.23 -9.18
C PRO A 183 -17.31 -7.92 -10.53
N ALA A 184 -16.33 -8.81 -10.54
CA ALA A 184 -15.99 -9.65 -11.68
C ALA A 184 -17.04 -10.76 -11.85
N THR A 185 -17.99 -10.58 -12.77
CA THR A 185 -19.12 -11.49 -12.94
C THR A 185 -19.48 -11.64 -14.40
N SER A 186 -19.89 -12.85 -14.80
CA SER A 186 -20.51 -13.17 -16.09
C SER A 186 -19.78 -12.65 -17.34
N GLY A 187 -18.45 -12.48 -17.26
CA GLY A 187 -17.63 -11.98 -18.37
C GLY A 187 -17.83 -10.49 -18.64
N ASN A 188 -18.10 -9.70 -17.61
CA ASN A 188 -18.03 -8.24 -17.70
C ASN A 188 -16.56 -7.77 -17.81
N VAL A 189 -16.37 -6.46 -18.02
CA VAL A 189 -15.06 -5.81 -18.13
C VAL A 189 -14.11 -6.21 -16.98
N TYR A 190 -14.61 -6.20 -15.74
CA TYR A 190 -13.82 -6.54 -14.56
C TYR A 190 -13.45 -8.02 -14.45
N HIS A 191 -14.24 -8.92 -15.05
CA HIS A 191 -13.90 -10.35 -15.08
C HIS A 191 -12.70 -10.61 -16.00
N TYR A 192 -12.67 -9.96 -17.16
CA TYR A 192 -11.50 -10.01 -18.05
C TYR A 192 -10.27 -9.36 -17.41
N GLU A 193 -10.45 -8.23 -16.72
CA GLU A 193 -9.38 -7.58 -15.95
C GLU A 193 -8.80 -8.53 -14.89
N GLN A 194 -9.67 -9.21 -14.12
CA GLN A 194 -9.26 -10.18 -13.10
C GLN A 194 -8.51 -11.37 -13.71
N TRP A 195 -9.01 -11.97 -14.79
CA TRP A 195 -8.33 -13.10 -15.45
C TRP A 195 -6.96 -12.70 -15.99
N ALA A 196 -6.86 -11.52 -16.59
CA ALA A 196 -5.58 -11.01 -17.09
C ALA A 196 -4.58 -10.74 -15.95
N LEU A 197 -5.01 -10.12 -14.85
CA LEU A 197 -4.16 -9.82 -13.68
C LEU A 197 -3.73 -11.07 -12.91
N ALA A 198 -4.43 -12.21 -13.07
CA ALA A 198 -4.04 -13.48 -12.47
C ALA A 198 -2.81 -14.12 -13.14
N VAL A 199 -2.38 -13.60 -14.30
CA VAL A 199 -1.27 -14.15 -15.08
C VAL A 199 0.03 -13.46 -14.70
N ASP A 200 1.03 -14.24 -14.30
CA ASP A 200 2.35 -13.72 -13.90
C ASP A 200 2.98 -12.87 -15.00
N GLY A 201 3.44 -11.67 -14.62
CA GLY A 201 4.00 -10.69 -15.55
C GLY A 201 3.00 -9.65 -16.06
N VAL A 202 1.71 -9.79 -15.76
CA VAL A 202 0.69 -8.76 -15.99
C VAL A 202 0.52 -7.92 -14.73
N GLY A 203 0.71 -6.61 -14.84
CA GLY A 203 0.55 -5.66 -13.74
C GLY A 203 -0.43 -4.52 -14.00
N GLY A 204 -0.97 -4.44 -15.21
CA GLY A 204 -2.04 -3.51 -15.56
C GLY A 204 -2.79 -3.99 -16.77
N VAL A 205 -4.08 -3.70 -16.82
CA VAL A 205 -4.98 -4.20 -17.86
C VAL A 205 -5.98 -3.12 -18.23
N LYS A 206 -6.28 -3.01 -19.52
CA LYS A 206 -7.41 -2.24 -20.03
C LYS A 206 -8.24 -3.12 -20.94
N VAL A 207 -9.53 -3.20 -20.63
CA VAL A 207 -10.49 -4.00 -21.40
C VAL A 207 -11.39 -3.06 -22.21
N ALA A 208 -11.37 -3.21 -23.53
CA ALA A 208 -12.23 -2.48 -24.45
C ALA A 208 -13.31 -3.44 -25.00
N PRO A 209 -14.57 -3.33 -24.55
CA PRO A 209 -15.67 -4.13 -25.07
C PRO A 209 -16.06 -3.66 -26.48
N LEU A 210 -16.49 -4.59 -27.33
CA LEU A 210 -17.02 -4.33 -28.68
C LEU A 210 -16.07 -3.55 -29.59
N TRP A 211 -14.76 -3.66 -29.34
CA TRP A 211 -13.73 -2.87 -30.01
C TRP A 211 -13.71 -3.05 -31.54
N ASN A 212 -14.12 -4.23 -32.01
CA ASN A 212 -14.26 -4.57 -33.43
C ASN A 212 -15.64 -5.18 -33.71
N GLY A 213 -16.68 -4.58 -33.13
CA GLY A 213 -18.08 -4.99 -33.31
C GLY A 213 -18.60 -6.01 -32.29
N PRO A 214 -19.87 -6.45 -32.46
CA PRO A 214 -20.56 -7.36 -31.54
C PRO A 214 -19.77 -8.63 -31.23
N GLY A 215 -19.69 -8.99 -29.95
CA GLY A 215 -19.02 -10.22 -29.50
C GLY A 215 -17.49 -10.12 -29.39
N THR A 216 -16.87 -8.98 -29.70
CA THR A 216 -15.42 -8.79 -29.58
C THR A 216 -15.02 -8.14 -28.25
N VAL A 217 -13.88 -8.55 -27.71
CA VAL A 217 -13.27 -7.95 -26.51
C VAL A 217 -11.77 -7.78 -26.77
N LYS A 218 -11.24 -6.59 -26.52
CA LYS A 218 -9.80 -6.35 -26.55
C LYS A 218 -9.27 -6.18 -25.15
N VAL A 219 -8.20 -6.88 -24.81
CA VAL A 219 -7.53 -6.84 -23.52
C VAL A 219 -6.11 -6.36 -23.77
N LEU A 220 -5.83 -5.12 -23.39
CA LEU A 220 -4.50 -4.54 -23.43
C LEU A 220 -3.81 -4.80 -22.09
N ILE A 221 -2.59 -5.34 -22.13
CA ILE A 221 -1.84 -5.68 -20.94
C ILE A 221 -0.50 -4.95 -20.88
N VAL A 222 -0.06 -4.66 -19.65
CA VAL A 222 1.24 -4.09 -19.32
C VAL A 222 1.85 -4.79 -18.12
N SER A 223 3.16 -4.64 -17.95
CA SER A 223 3.92 -5.22 -16.86
C SER A 223 3.59 -4.56 -15.51
N PRO A 224 4.07 -5.10 -14.37
CA PRO A 224 4.05 -4.41 -13.08
C PRO A 224 4.63 -3.00 -13.11
N ALA A 225 5.62 -2.76 -13.98
CA ALA A 225 6.21 -1.43 -14.21
C ALA A 225 5.38 -0.53 -15.15
N LYS A 226 4.17 -0.95 -15.54
CA LYS A 226 3.29 -0.30 -16.52
C LYS A 226 3.92 -0.07 -17.90
N ALA A 227 4.85 -0.94 -18.27
CA ALA A 227 5.51 -0.94 -19.58
C ALA A 227 4.96 -2.08 -20.48
N PRO A 228 5.25 -2.06 -21.80
CA PRO A 228 4.94 -3.18 -22.67
C PRO A 228 5.52 -4.51 -22.15
N VAL A 229 4.88 -5.61 -22.52
CA VAL A 229 5.27 -6.97 -22.14
C VAL A 229 5.63 -7.79 -23.38
N ASP A 230 6.46 -8.80 -23.17
CA ASP A 230 6.87 -9.71 -24.22
C ASP A 230 5.73 -10.61 -24.70
N GLN A 231 5.86 -11.12 -25.92
CA GLN A 231 4.85 -11.96 -26.58
C GLN A 231 4.52 -13.23 -25.79
N GLU A 232 5.45 -13.75 -24.98
CA GLU A 232 5.21 -14.91 -24.12
C GLU A 232 4.14 -14.60 -23.06
N VAL A 233 4.21 -13.43 -22.41
CA VAL A 233 3.22 -13.00 -21.42
C VAL A 233 1.85 -12.80 -22.09
N VAL A 234 1.84 -12.20 -23.29
CA VAL A 234 0.61 -12.04 -24.10
C VAL A 234 -0.04 -13.38 -24.39
N THR A 235 0.76 -14.37 -24.80
CA THR A 235 0.26 -15.71 -25.15
C THR A 235 -0.29 -16.43 -23.92
N ARG A 236 0.45 -16.45 -22.80
CA ARG A 236 -0.04 -17.05 -21.54
C ARG A 236 -1.34 -16.41 -21.06
N CYS A 237 -1.45 -15.08 -21.18
CA CYS A 237 -2.64 -14.35 -20.80
C CYS A 237 -3.83 -14.68 -21.72
N ALA A 238 -3.60 -14.73 -23.04
CA ALA A 238 -4.61 -15.14 -24.02
C ALA A 238 -5.12 -16.56 -23.73
N ASP A 239 -4.24 -17.51 -23.47
CA ASP A 239 -4.60 -18.90 -23.17
C ASP A 239 -5.42 -19.00 -21.88
N HIS A 240 -5.03 -18.28 -20.83
CA HIS A 240 -5.77 -18.26 -19.58
C HIS A 240 -7.18 -17.67 -19.76
N ILE A 241 -7.33 -16.55 -20.46
CA ILE A 241 -8.65 -15.96 -20.72
C ILE A 241 -9.48 -16.88 -21.63
N GLN A 242 -8.87 -17.53 -22.61
CA GLN A 242 -9.54 -18.46 -23.52
C GLN A 242 -10.20 -19.65 -22.78
N GLN A 243 -9.63 -20.09 -21.65
CA GLN A 243 -10.21 -21.15 -20.81
C GLN A 243 -11.41 -20.68 -19.97
N ASN A 244 -11.50 -19.39 -19.67
CA ASN A 244 -12.47 -18.84 -18.71
C ASN A 244 -13.58 -18.01 -19.37
N ARG A 245 -13.34 -17.48 -20.57
CA ARG A 245 -14.27 -16.56 -21.25
C ARG A 245 -15.64 -17.19 -21.52
N PRO A 246 -16.72 -16.40 -21.56
CA PRO A 246 -18.02 -16.88 -21.99
C PRO A 246 -18.00 -17.41 -23.43
N ILE A 247 -18.92 -18.35 -23.71
CA ILE A 247 -19.16 -18.86 -25.05
C ILE A 247 -19.55 -17.69 -25.97
N GLY A 248 -18.95 -17.64 -27.16
CA GLY A 248 -19.24 -16.63 -28.19
C GLY A 248 -18.40 -15.34 -28.11
N ALA A 249 -17.61 -15.11 -27.06
CA ALA A 249 -16.74 -13.94 -26.97
C ALA A 249 -15.43 -14.12 -27.77
N ALA A 250 -15.18 -13.32 -28.80
CA ALA A 250 -13.90 -13.27 -29.50
C ALA A 250 -12.95 -12.31 -28.78
N VAL A 251 -11.97 -12.87 -28.06
CA VAL A 251 -11.03 -12.09 -27.25
C VAL A 251 -9.71 -11.91 -27.98
N THR A 252 -9.21 -10.67 -28.02
CA THR A 252 -7.88 -10.32 -28.51
C THR A 252 -7.06 -9.77 -27.36
N VAL A 253 -5.94 -10.42 -27.03
CA VAL A 253 -5.00 -9.94 -26.02
C VAL A 253 -3.77 -9.38 -26.71
N GLU A 254 -3.37 -8.18 -26.35
CA GLU A 254 -2.21 -7.48 -26.91
C GLU A 254 -1.46 -6.74 -25.80
N SER A 255 -0.15 -6.57 -25.97
CA SER A 255 0.56 -5.61 -25.14
C SER A 255 0.28 -4.18 -25.60
N ALA A 256 0.12 -3.24 -24.66
CA ALA A 256 0.09 -1.83 -25.03
C ALA A 256 1.41 -1.37 -25.64
N SER A 257 1.34 -0.44 -26.57
CA SER A 257 2.54 0.17 -27.17
C SER A 257 3.14 1.22 -26.22
N ALA A 258 4.47 1.33 -26.18
CA ALA A 258 5.12 2.38 -25.40
C ALA A 258 5.09 3.70 -26.16
N LEU A 259 4.57 4.73 -25.51
CA LEU A 259 4.80 6.13 -25.88
C LEU A 259 5.96 6.65 -25.02
N MET A 260 7.15 6.73 -25.62
CA MET A 260 8.33 7.23 -24.92
C MET A 260 8.17 8.72 -24.60
N ILE A 261 8.32 9.08 -23.33
CA ILE A 261 8.29 10.46 -22.84
C ILE A 261 9.72 10.89 -22.53
N ASN A 262 10.31 11.61 -23.47
CA ASN A 262 11.63 12.22 -23.31
C ASN A 262 11.47 13.62 -22.73
N VAL A 263 12.27 13.96 -21.73
CA VAL A 263 12.24 15.27 -21.07
C VAL A 263 13.62 15.89 -21.09
N GLU A 264 13.71 17.12 -21.54
CA GLU A 264 14.95 17.91 -21.53
C GLU A 264 14.67 19.25 -20.87
N ALA A 265 15.52 19.67 -19.93
CA ALA A 265 15.40 20.96 -19.25
C ALA A 265 16.75 21.47 -18.76
N THR A 266 16.90 22.80 -18.72
CA THR A 266 18.00 23.46 -18.01
C THR A 266 17.49 23.92 -16.66
N ILE A 267 18.27 23.67 -15.60
CA ILE A 267 17.83 24.03 -14.23
C ILE A 267 18.83 24.95 -13.54
N THR A 268 18.27 25.83 -12.72
CA THR A 268 19.01 26.58 -11.70
C THR A 268 18.78 25.90 -10.36
N ILE A 269 19.88 25.56 -9.67
CA ILE A 269 19.84 24.83 -8.40
C ILE A 269 20.53 25.60 -7.29
N GLU A 270 20.15 25.30 -6.06
CA GLU A 270 20.88 25.71 -4.86
C GLU A 270 22.24 25.01 -4.75
N SER A 271 23.16 25.60 -3.97
CA SER A 271 24.49 25.01 -3.70
C SER A 271 24.45 23.76 -2.82
N THR A 272 23.28 23.42 -2.27
CA THR A 272 23.02 22.26 -1.40
C THR A 272 22.82 20.96 -2.19
N THR A 273 22.57 21.03 -3.50
CA THR A 273 22.28 19.86 -4.35
C THR A 273 23.15 19.82 -5.60
N THR A 274 22.99 18.76 -6.41
CA THR A 274 23.69 18.61 -7.70
C THR A 274 22.69 18.29 -8.81
N LYS A 275 23.01 18.66 -10.05
CA LYS A 275 22.16 18.36 -11.21
C LYS A 275 21.93 16.85 -11.40
N SER A 276 22.90 16.03 -11.04
CA SER A 276 22.76 14.56 -11.08
C SER A 276 21.73 14.05 -10.07
N ALA A 277 21.74 14.59 -8.84
CA ALA A 277 20.76 14.21 -7.82
C ALA A 277 19.35 14.66 -8.21
N VAL A 278 19.20 15.88 -8.74
CA VAL A 278 17.91 16.38 -9.25
C VAL A 278 17.42 15.52 -10.43
N LYS A 279 18.32 15.13 -11.35
CA LYS A 279 17.99 14.24 -12.47
C LYS A 279 17.43 12.90 -12.00
N GLU A 280 18.08 12.27 -11.03
CA GLU A 280 17.63 10.98 -10.49
C GLU A 280 16.28 11.12 -9.77
N ALA A 281 16.13 12.14 -8.92
CA ALA A 281 14.88 12.44 -8.23
C ALA A 281 13.74 12.71 -9.23
N PHE A 282 13.98 13.53 -10.26
CA PHE A 282 12.99 13.81 -11.30
C PHE A 282 12.64 12.57 -12.10
N ALA A 283 13.62 11.76 -12.50
CA ALA A 283 13.37 10.53 -13.25
C ALA A 283 12.49 9.56 -12.45
N ASN A 284 12.72 9.44 -11.14
CA ASN A 284 11.90 8.62 -10.25
C ASN A 284 10.47 9.15 -10.13
N SER A 285 10.31 10.45 -9.87
CA SER A 285 8.99 11.11 -9.79
C SER A 285 8.22 11.05 -11.11
N LEU A 286 8.91 11.26 -12.24
CA LEU A 286 8.35 11.14 -13.58
C LEU A 286 7.86 9.71 -13.81
N ASN A 287 8.71 8.71 -13.56
CA ASN A 287 8.34 7.31 -13.75
C ASN A 287 7.11 6.92 -12.91
N ALA A 288 7.06 7.31 -11.63
CA ALA A 288 5.91 7.08 -10.77
C ALA A 288 4.63 7.77 -11.30
N TYR A 289 4.76 9.01 -11.78
CA TYR A 289 3.64 9.73 -12.38
C TYR A 289 3.14 9.06 -13.66
N LEU A 290 4.03 8.69 -14.59
CA LEU A 290 3.65 8.02 -15.84
C LEU A 290 2.94 6.68 -15.57
N GLN A 291 3.43 5.91 -14.59
CA GLN A 291 2.76 4.68 -14.14
C GLN A 291 1.36 4.94 -13.60
N SER A 292 1.15 6.04 -12.87
CA SER A 292 -0.15 6.40 -12.28
C SER A 292 -1.21 6.79 -13.32
N ILE A 293 -0.79 7.27 -14.50
CA ILE A 293 -1.70 7.71 -15.56
C ILE A 293 -1.92 6.65 -16.64
N ALA A 294 -1.12 5.59 -16.67
CA ALA A 294 -1.25 4.50 -17.63
C ALA A 294 -2.66 3.89 -17.58
N PHE A 295 -3.35 3.87 -18.73
CA PHE A 295 -4.76 3.49 -18.91
C PHE A 295 -5.83 4.33 -18.18
N GLU A 296 -5.43 5.30 -17.35
CA GLU A 296 -6.33 6.18 -16.58
C GLU A 296 -6.53 7.54 -17.25
N LYS A 297 -5.49 8.08 -17.90
CA LYS A 297 -5.53 9.36 -18.62
C LYS A 297 -5.08 9.15 -20.07
N TYR A 298 -5.63 9.99 -20.95
CA TYR A 298 -5.32 9.98 -22.40
C TYR A 298 -4.56 11.24 -22.84
N GLU A 299 -4.08 12.01 -21.88
CA GLU A 299 -3.32 13.23 -22.10
C GLU A 299 -2.33 13.42 -20.95
N LEU A 300 -1.07 13.67 -21.30
CA LEU A 300 -0.03 14.10 -20.39
C LEU A 300 0.06 15.62 -20.45
N ILE A 301 -0.16 16.27 -19.31
CA ILE A 301 -0.20 17.73 -19.20
C ILE A 301 1.23 18.25 -19.03
N TYR A 302 1.71 19.07 -19.96
CA TYR A 302 3.06 19.64 -19.94
C TYR A 302 3.35 20.39 -18.62
N ASN A 303 2.43 21.27 -18.21
CA ASN A 303 2.57 22.07 -16.99
C ASN A 303 2.69 21.22 -15.71
N ARG A 304 2.22 19.97 -15.74
CA ARG A 304 2.35 19.05 -14.59
C ARG A 304 3.81 18.61 -14.40
N LEU A 305 4.54 18.41 -15.50
CA LEU A 305 5.96 18.03 -15.49
C LEU A 305 6.82 19.23 -15.08
N ALA A 306 6.47 20.43 -15.56
CA ALA A 306 7.10 21.67 -15.13
C ALA A 306 6.99 21.88 -13.61
N PHE A 307 5.76 21.73 -13.07
CA PHE A 307 5.54 21.82 -11.63
C PHE A 307 6.31 20.74 -10.87
N MET A 308 6.31 19.49 -11.36
CA MET A 308 7.04 18.39 -10.74
C MET A 308 8.55 18.64 -10.69
N LEU A 309 9.13 19.27 -11.71
CA LEU A 309 10.54 19.64 -11.72
C LEU A 309 10.86 20.70 -10.67
N LEU A 310 9.99 21.72 -10.53
CA LEU A 310 10.12 22.77 -9.52
C LEU A 310 9.90 22.28 -8.09
N ASP A 311 9.10 21.24 -7.89
CA ASP A 311 8.80 20.67 -6.57
C ASP A 311 9.96 19.83 -6.01
N ILE A 312 11.01 19.58 -6.80
CA ILE A 312 12.21 18.87 -6.34
C ILE A 312 13.04 19.80 -5.47
N GLU A 313 13.38 19.30 -4.28
CA GLU A 313 14.20 20.02 -3.31
C GLU A 313 15.54 20.49 -3.92
N GLY A 314 15.83 21.77 -3.74
CA GLY A 314 17.04 22.44 -4.24
C GLY A 314 16.95 22.93 -5.69
N VAL A 315 15.82 22.76 -6.39
CA VAL A 315 15.55 23.44 -7.67
C VAL A 315 15.00 24.85 -7.39
N ILE A 316 15.67 25.87 -7.93
CA ILE A 316 15.24 27.28 -7.82
C ILE A 316 14.31 27.63 -8.99
N ASP A 317 14.71 27.28 -10.21
CA ASP A 317 13.96 27.58 -11.43
C ASP A 317 14.37 26.64 -12.58
N TYR A 318 13.60 26.65 -13.67
CA TYR A 318 13.91 25.92 -14.91
C TYR A 318 13.78 26.81 -16.16
N GLU A 319 14.55 26.47 -17.18
CA GLU A 319 14.49 27.06 -18.52
C GLU A 319 14.44 25.95 -19.58
N ASP A 320 13.89 26.27 -20.75
CA ASP A 320 13.89 25.40 -21.93
C ASP A 320 13.37 23.96 -21.70
N LEU A 321 12.42 23.78 -20.77
CA LEU A 321 11.77 22.49 -20.58
C LEU A 321 11.04 22.07 -21.86
N THR A 322 11.37 20.90 -22.39
CA THR A 322 10.65 20.28 -23.49
C THR A 322 10.28 18.84 -23.15
N VAL A 323 9.14 18.40 -23.66
CA VAL A 323 8.62 17.04 -23.54
C VAL A 323 8.40 16.52 -24.96
N ASN A 324 9.11 15.47 -25.33
CA ASN A 324 9.21 14.99 -26.71
C ASN A 324 9.55 16.09 -27.73
N GLY A 325 10.40 17.04 -27.32
CA GLY A 325 10.86 18.16 -28.15
C GLY A 325 9.87 19.33 -28.29
N GLY A 326 8.75 19.33 -27.54
CA GLY A 326 7.76 20.41 -27.55
C GLY A 326 7.32 20.87 -26.16
N THR A 327 6.46 21.90 -26.10
CA THR A 327 5.91 22.48 -24.87
C THR A 327 4.39 22.33 -24.75
N SER A 328 3.78 21.53 -25.62
CA SER A 328 2.35 21.22 -25.58
C SER A 328 2.09 19.95 -24.76
N ASN A 329 0.83 19.77 -24.36
CA ASN A 329 0.38 18.48 -23.84
C ASN A 329 0.60 17.37 -24.88
N ILE A 330 0.83 16.15 -24.39
CA ILE A 330 1.02 14.97 -25.23
C ILE A 330 -0.24 14.11 -25.15
N THR A 331 -0.87 13.83 -26.30
CA THR A 331 -1.98 12.87 -26.37
C THR A 331 -1.45 11.44 -26.27
N ILE A 332 -2.12 10.60 -25.49
CA ILE A 332 -1.80 9.18 -25.31
C ILE A 332 -2.90 8.38 -26.00
N ALA A 333 -2.54 7.58 -27.02
CA ALA A 333 -3.54 6.79 -27.72
C ALA A 333 -4.16 5.71 -26.82
N ALA A 334 -5.35 5.23 -27.19
CA ALA A 334 -6.09 4.27 -26.36
C ALA A 334 -5.36 2.92 -26.16
N ASN A 335 -4.43 2.57 -27.06
CA ASN A 335 -3.59 1.38 -27.05
C ASN A 335 -2.14 1.65 -26.60
N GLU A 336 -1.85 2.85 -26.13
CA GLU A 336 -0.53 3.26 -25.67
C GLU A 336 -0.50 3.44 -24.16
N VAL A 337 0.71 3.29 -23.60
CA VAL A 337 1.04 3.71 -22.25
C VAL A 337 2.27 4.59 -22.27
N PRO A 338 2.30 5.70 -21.51
CA PRO A 338 3.47 6.54 -21.43
C PRO A 338 4.56 5.84 -20.62
N VAL A 339 5.78 5.83 -21.16
CA VAL A 339 6.95 5.23 -20.51
C VAL A 339 8.06 6.27 -20.44
N ALA A 340 8.74 6.34 -19.29
CA ALA A 340 9.85 7.26 -19.12
C ALA A 340 10.95 6.95 -20.16
N GLY A 341 11.29 7.96 -20.95
CA GLY A 341 12.38 7.90 -21.92
C GLY A 341 13.64 8.56 -21.39
N MET A 342 14.32 9.28 -22.28
CA MET A 342 15.53 10.01 -21.92
C MET A 342 15.18 11.22 -21.06
N VAL A 343 15.87 11.36 -19.92
CA VAL A 343 15.84 12.58 -19.09
C VAL A 343 17.18 13.27 -19.19
N VAL A 344 17.19 14.50 -19.71
CA VAL A 344 18.38 15.37 -19.79
C VAL A 344 18.14 16.58 -18.90
N ILE A 345 19.02 16.75 -17.91
CA ILE A 345 19.03 17.92 -17.04
C ILE A 345 20.40 18.57 -17.17
N SER A 346 20.43 19.81 -17.64
CA SER A 346 21.65 20.57 -17.92
C SER A 346 21.95 21.68 -16.95
#